data_AF-A0A2E9X9X4-F1
#
_entry.id   AF-A0A2E9X9X4-F1
#
_cell.length_a   1.000
_cell.length_b   1.000
_cell.length_c   1.000
_cell.angle_alpha   90.00
_cell.angle_beta   90.00
_cell.angle_gamma   90.00
#
_symmetry.space_group_name_H-M   'P 1'
#
loop_
_entity.id
_entity.type
_entity.pdbx_description
1 polymer ?
#
loop_
_entity_poly.entity_id
_entity_poly.type
_entity_poly.pdbx_seq_one_letter_code
_entity_poly.pdbx_strand_id
1 'polypeptide(L)'
;MSDSEIELEQAHIDNAYRLLEQARTRAVELRNMVEVGRGGTTQARYERDVMEESIQNRLGQLQLGSASLIFGRIDEESGERFYIGRLAVADEYQEPVVVDWRAPVAEPFYRATGRHPMGLVRRRHFVTRGRELLNIEDELFDLDQLDENHQGQGALLAALDQNRDGQLRDIVATIQGEQDEIIRDSPKGMIIVQGGPGTGKTVVALHRAAYLLYTHRFPLEGQGVLVVGPNRLFLRYIEQVLPSLGEAGVHLSVLADLFCDIFPKVRIHLADDLSSAQVKGDPRMIRLIEKAISDRQRALPKELSLGFGLVRLRITRSQMWSIVRDARRRYRRHNQA
;
A
#
# COMPACT_ATOMS: atom_id res chain seq x y z
N MET A 1 -39.30 0.29 -6.49
CA MET A 1 -38.57 1.30 -5.70
C MET A 1 -38.91 2.66 -6.28
N SER A 2 -39.32 3.64 -5.47
CA SER A 2 -39.75 4.95 -5.97
C SER A 2 -38.55 5.81 -6.35
N ASP A 3 -38.60 6.50 -7.49
CA ASP A 3 -37.57 7.49 -7.94
C ASP A 3 -37.14 8.46 -6.81
N SER A 4 -38.04 8.75 -5.88
CA SER A 4 -37.78 9.56 -4.68
C SER A 4 -36.64 9.04 -3.79
N GLU A 5 -36.37 7.73 -3.71
CA GLU A 5 -35.24 7.24 -2.90
C GLU A 5 -33.91 7.50 -3.59
N ILE A 6 -33.83 7.29 -4.91
CA ILE A 6 -32.61 7.58 -5.69
C ILE A 6 -32.29 9.07 -5.61
N GLU A 7 -33.29 9.94 -5.71
CA GLU A 7 -33.11 11.39 -5.56
C GLU A 7 -32.56 11.78 -4.18
N LEU A 8 -33.07 11.17 -3.10
CA LEU A 8 -32.58 11.43 -1.74
C LEU A 8 -31.14 10.99 -1.56
N GLU A 9 -30.78 9.79 -2.03
CA GLU A 9 -29.39 9.30 -1.94
C GLU A 9 -28.45 10.10 -2.85
N GLN A 10 -28.90 10.49 -4.05
CA GLN A 10 -28.13 11.36 -4.94
C GLN A 10 -27.84 12.71 -4.30
N ALA A 11 -28.83 13.32 -3.64
CA ALA A 11 -28.65 14.58 -2.92
C ALA A 11 -27.61 14.44 -1.79
N HIS A 12 -27.59 13.31 -1.09
CA HIS A 12 -26.57 13.02 -0.08
C HIS A 12 -25.18 12.87 -0.72
N ILE A 13 -25.05 12.12 -1.81
CA ILE A 13 -23.80 11.95 -2.55
C ILE A 13 -23.25 13.30 -3.03
N ASP A 14 -24.11 14.15 -3.61
CA ASP A 14 -23.72 15.49 -4.07
C ASP A 14 -23.24 16.38 -2.92
N ASN A 15 -23.93 16.32 -1.77
CA ASN A 15 -23.49 17.02 -0.57
C ASN A 15 -22.13 16.54 -0.07
N ALA A 16 -21.88 15.23 -0.06
CA ALA A 16 -20.60 14.66 0.32
C ALA A 16 -19.46 15.11 -0.62
N TYR A 17 -19.70 15.14 -1.94
CA TYR A 17 -18.73 15.67 -2.90
C TYR A 17 -18.47 17.16 -2.71
N ARG A 18 -19.50 17.96 -2.39
CA ARG A 18 -19.34 19.38 -2.07
C ARG A 18 -18.45 19.57 -0.85
N LEU A 19 -18.69 18.82 0.23
CA LEU A 19 -17.89 18.89 1.46
C LEU A 19 -16.44 18.45 1.23
N LEU A 20 -16.22 17.40 0.43
CA LEU A 20 -14.88 16.98 0.04
C LEU A 20 -14.13 18.08 -0.71
N GLU A 21 -14.80 18.73 -1.67
CA GLU A 21 -14.18 19.80 -2.46
C GLU A 21 -13.86 21.03 -1.61
N GLN A 22 -14.72 21.35 -0.63
CA GLN A 22 -14.45 22.38 0.36
C GLN A 22 -13.25 22.04 1.24
N ALA A 23 -13.13 20.79 1.70
CA ALA A 23 -11.98 20.34 2.47
C ALA A 23 -10.68 20.43 1.64
N ARG A 24 -10.74 20.07 0.35
CA ARG A 24 -9.62 20.19 -0.59
C ARG A 24 -9.22 21.65 -0.80
N THR A 25 -10.20 22.53 -1.00
CA THR A 25 -9.98 23.97 -1.19
C THR A 25 -9.30 24.58 0.03
N ARG A 26 -9.82 24.29 1.23
CA ARG A 26 -9.21 24.72 2.50
C ARG A 26 -7.75 24.25 2.65
N ALA A 27 -7.46 23.00 2.30
CA ALA A 27 -6.09 22.48 2.35
C ALA A 27 -5.15 23.17 1.34
N VAL A 28 -5.63 23.49 0.14
CA VAL A 28 -4.87 24.25 -0.87
C VAL A 28 -4.62 25.69 -0.41
N GLU A 29 -5.61 26.35 0.18
CA GLU A 29 -5.47 27.70 0.74
C GLU A 29 -4.42 27.74 1.85
N LEU A 30 -4.46 26.77 2.77
CA LEU A 30 -3.43 26.60 3.81
C LEU A 30 -2.03 26.44 3.20
N ARG A 31 -1.88 25.60 2.15
CA ARG A 31 -0.60 25.43 1.45
C ARG A 31 -0.07 26.76 0.92
N ASN A 32 -0.93 27.53 0.24
CA ASN A 32 -0.55 28.81 -0.36
C ASN A 32 -0.15 29.84 0.72
N MET A 33 -0.82 29.86 1.88
CA MET A 33 -0.42 30.72 3.01
C MET A 33 0.98 30.37 3.54
N VAL A 34 1.29 29.08 3.64
CA VAL A 34 2.60 28.57 4.10
C VAL A 34 3.71 28.92 3.10
N GLU A 35 3.44 28.88 1.79
CA GLU A 35 4.38 29.24 0.73
C GLU A 35 4.72 30.73 0.66
N VAL A 36 3.78 31.62 0.99
CA VAL A 36 3.98 33.09 0.90
C VAL A 36 4.86 33.61 2.05
N GLY A 37 4.90 32.92 3.19
CA GLY A 37 5.70 33.30 4.36
C GLY A 37 7.20 33.03 4.25
N ARG A 38 7.86 33.29 3.11
CA ARG A 38 9.31 33.04 2.86
C ARG A 38 10.24 33.97 3.66
N GLY A 39 10.30 33.79 4.97
CA GLY A 39 11.22 34.48 5.89
C GLY A 39 11.21 33.84 7.29
N GLY A 40 12.18 34.17 8.14
CA GLY A 40 12.20 33.76 9.55
C GLY A 40 13.44 32.98 10.03
N THR A 41 13.45 32.69 11.33
CA THR A 41 14.49 31.93 12.06
C THR A 41 14.56 30.47 11.58
N THR A 42 15.62 29.74 11.96
CA THR A 42 15.75 28.29 11.66
C THR A 42 14.57 27.48 12.19
N GLN A 43 14.04 27.82 13.37
CA GLN A 43 12.86 27.18 13.94
C GLN A 43 11.60 27.39 13.08
N ALA A 44 11.38 28.61 12.58
CA ALA A 44 10.27 28.90 11.68
C ALA A 44 10.38 28.18 10.32
N ARG A 45 11.58 27.77 9.90
CA ARG A 45 11.77 26.91 8.72
C ARG A 45 11.36 25.48 8.99
N TYR A 46 11.81 24.91 10.10
CA TYR A 46 11.44 23.56 10.50
C TYR A 46 9.92 23.40 10.69
N GLU A 47 9.28 24.33 11.41
CA GLU A 47 7.82 24.33 11.59
C GLU A 47 7.07 24.44 10.25
N ARG A 48 7.61 25.21 9.29
CA ARG A 48 7.06 25.30 7.93
C ARG A 48 7.18 23.97 7.19
N ASP A 49 8.34 23.33 7.21
CA ASP A 49 8.59 22.08 6.49
C ASP A 49 7.63 20.98 7.00
N VAL A 50 7.43 20.91 8.32
CA VAL A 50 6.45 19.99 8.94
C VAL A 50 5.02 20.31 8.52
N MET A 51 4.63 21.59 8.48
CA MET A 51 3.30 22.00 8.01
C MET A 51 3.11 21.67 6.52
N GLU A 52 4.11 21.93 5.69
CA GLU A 52 4.07 21.64 4.26
C GLU A 52 3.90 20.14 4.00
N GLU A 53 4.67 19.29 4.68
CA GLU A 53 4.54 17.84 4.61
C GLU A 53 3.15 17.38 5.08
N SER A 54 2.65 17.91 6.19
CA SER A 54 1.30 17.57 6.68
C SER A 54 0.20 17.97 5.70
N ILE A 55 0.32 19.12 5.03
CA ILE A 55 -0.65 19.60 4.05
C ILE A 55 -0.57 18.76 2.77
N GLN A 56 0.63 18.42 2.31
CA GLN A 56 0.82 17.53 1.16
C GLN A 56 0.17 16.17 1.42
N ASN A 57 0.48 15.54 2.56
CA ASN A 57 -0.13 14.27 2.97
C ASN A 57 -1.67 14.36 3.04
N ARG A 58 -2.20 15.48 3.56
CA ARG A 58 -3.66 15.69 3.60
C ARG A 58 -4.25 15.83 2.21
N LEU A 59 -3.59 16.55 1.29
CA LEU A 59 -4.05 16.70 -0.08
C LEU A 59 -4.04 15.37 -0.84
N GLY A 60 -3.00 14.54 -0.66
CA GLY A 60 -2.96 13.18 -1.23
C GLY A 60 -4.07 12.28 -0.72
N GLN A 61 -4.35 12.33 0.58
CA GLN A 61 -5.47 11.59 1.17
C GLN A 61 -6.84 12.02 0.63
N LEU A 62 -6.97 13.25 0.13
CA LEU A 62 -8.23 13.75 -0.45
C LEU A 62 -8.37 13.45 -1.96
N GLN A 63 -7.41 12.75 -2.57
CA GLN A 63 -7.48 12.38 -3.99
C GLN A 63 -8.31 11.10 -4.19
N LEU A 64 -9.40 11.21 -4.96
CA LEU A 64 -10.26 10.10 -5.39
C LEU A 64 -9.94 9.57 -6.79
N GLY A 65 -9.21 10.32 -7.61
CA GLY A 65 -9.05 10.03 -9.03
C GLY A 65 -10.40 9.95 -9.75
N SER A 66 -10.63 8.87 -10.49
CA SER A 66 -11.89 8.59 -11.21
C SER A 66 -12.88 7.72 -10.42
N ALA A 67 -12.56 7.35 -9.17
CA ALA A 67 -13.38 6.47 -8.37
C ALA A 67 -14.58 7.20 -7.72
N SER A 68 -15.65 6.46 -7.43
CA SER A 68 -16.80 6.98 -6.68
C SER A 68 -16.48 7.12 -5.20
N LEU A 69 -16.96 8.21 -4.56
CA LEU A 69 -16.70 8.50 -3.16
C LEU A 69 -17.41 7.52 -2.22
N ILE A 70 -18.70 7.29 -2.48
CA ILE A 70 -19.60 6.45 -1.68
C ILE A 70 -20.04 5.28 -2.53
N PHE A 71 -20.06 4.09 -1.94
CA PHE A 71 -20.50 2.87 -2.64
C PHE A 71 -21.54 2.07 -1.85
N GLY A 72 -21.91 2.52 -0.65
CA GLY A 72 -23.01 1.93 0.07
C GLY A 72 -23.35 2.63 1.37
N ARG A 73 -24.33 2.06 2.07
CA ARG A 73 -24.78 2.49 3.39
C ARG A 73 -25.11 1.27 4.24
N ILE A 74 -24.87 1.36 5.54
CA ILE A 74 -25.37 0.42 6.53
C ILE A 74 -26.34 1.14 7.47
N ASP A 75 -27.43 0.47 7.82
CA ASP A 75 -28.41 0.92 8.80
C ASP A 75 -28.39 -0.07 9.97
N GLU A 76 -28.15 0.43 11.17
CA GLU A 76 -28.05 -0.38 12.40
C GLU A 76 -29.38 -0.44 13.16
N GLU A 77 -29.52 -1.45 14.02
CA GLU A 77 -30.67 -1.60 14.92
C GLU A 77 -30.83 -0.42 15.89
N SER A 78 -29.73 0.28 16.18
CA SER A 78 -29.68 1.51 16.99
C SER A 78 -30.42 2.68 16.33
N GLY A 79 -30.70 2.59 15.03
CA GLY A 79 -31.23 3.68 14.21
C GLY A 79 -30.16 4.55 13.56
N GLU A 80 -28.88 4.29 13.84
CA GLU A 80 -27.75 4.97 13.20
C GLU A 80 -27.58 4.52 11.73
N ARG A 81 -27.10 5.45 10.90
CA ARG A 81 -26.89 5.23 9.47
C ARG A 81 -25.50 5.69 9.09
N PHE A 82 -24.73 4.78 8.49
CA PHE A 82 -23.36 5.08 8.07
C PHE A 82 -23.23 4.91 6.57
N TYR A 83 -22.89 6.00 5.88
CA TYR A 83 -22.52 5.98 4.48
C TYR A 83 -21.07 5.54 4.35
N ILE A 84 -20.84 4.43 3.65
CA ILE A 84 -19.53 3.82 3.52
C ILE A 84 -18.90 4.23 2.19
N GLY A 85 -17.68 4.74 2.29
CA GLY A 85 -16.96 5.29 1.15
C GLY A 85 -15.45 5.12 1.23
N ARG A 86 -14.78 5.63 0.20
CA ARG A 86 -13.34 5.46 0.01
C ARG A 86 -12.52 6.38 0.90
N LEU A 87 -13.08 7.53 1.23
CA LEU A 87 -12.47 8.58 2.03
C LEU A 87 -13.44 9.02 3.10
N ALA A 88 -12.91 9.27 4.30
CA ALA A 88 -13.67 9.94 5.33
C ALA A 88 -13.97 11.39 4.92
N VAL A 89 -15.24 11.77 4.95
CA VAL A 89 -15.70 13.16 4.75
C VAL A 89 -16.51 13.55 5.96
N ALA A 90 -16.18 14.71 6.53
CA ALA A 90 -16.89 15.29 7.66
C ALA A 90 -17.45 16.66 7.28
N ASP A 91 -18.52 17.07 7.95
CA ASP A 91 -19.11 18.38 7.78
C ASP A 91 -18.37 19.46 8.59
N GLU A 92 -18.98 20.64 8.72
CA GLU A 92 -18.42 21.78 9.46
C GLU A 92 -18.37 21.53 10.98
N TYR A 93 -19.24 20.68 11.50
CA TYR A 93 -19.32 20.30 12.92
C TYR A 93 -18.48 19.07 13.26
N GLN A 94 -17.71 18.55 12.30
CA GLN A 94 -16.95 17.30 12.41
C GLN A 94 -17.84 16.04 12.51
N GLU A 95 -19.09 16.12 12.09
CA GLU A 95 -19.94 14.94 11.97
C GLU A 95 -19.56 14.15 10.70
N PRO A 96 -19.41 12.81 10.79
CA PRO A 96 -19.03 12.00 9.65
C PRO A 96 -20.19 11.91 8.64
N VAL A 97 -19.98 12.48 7.45
CA VAL A 97 -20.89 12.35 6.31
C VAL A 97 -20.57 11.11 5.51
N VAL A 98 -19.29 10.77 5.38
CA VAL A 98 -18.81 9.52 4.77
C VAL A 98 -17.81 8.88 5.71
N VAL A 99 -18.04 7.61 6.01
CA VAL A 99 -17.15 6.76 6.78
C VAL A 99 -16.20 6.06 5.82
N ASP A 100 -14.91 6.11 6.13
CA ASP A 100 -13.89 5.37 5.38
C ASP A 100 -14.08 3.86 5.57
N TRP A 101 -14.04 3.11 4.48
CA TRP A 101 -14.18 1.64 4.47
C TRP A 101 -13.20 0.92 5.40
N ARG A 102 -12.05 1.53 5.69
CA ARG A 102 -11.02 0.99 6.59
C ARG A 102 -11.41 1.11 8.07
N ALA A 103 -12.41 1.92 8.41
CA ALA A 103 -12.86 2.09 9.78
C ALA A 103 -13.47 0.77 10.34
N PRO A 104 -13.36 0.52 11.65
CA PRO A 104 -14.00 -0.64 12.28
C PRO A 104 -15.51 -0.67 12.10
N VAL A 105 -16.18 0.49 12.17
CA VAL A 105 -17.64 0.60 11.99
C VAL A 105 -18.10 0.22 10.57
N ALA A 106 -17.20 0.20 9.59
CA ALA A 106 -17.50 -0.25 8.23
C ALA A 106 -17.37 -1.78 8.05
N GLU A 107 -16.84 -2.51 9.03
CA GLU A 107 -16.66 -3.97 8.96
C GLU A 107 -17.95 -4.75 8.67
N PRO A 108 -19.11 -4.43 9.30
CA PRO A 108 -20.37 -5.11 8.99
C PRO A 108 -20.77 -5.01 7.52
N PHE A 109 -20.41 -3.93 6.82
CA PHE A 109 -20.72 -3.79 5.39
C PHE A 109 -20.15 -4.95 4.56
N TYR A 110 -19.02 -5.54 4.96
CA TYR A 110 -18.38 -6.63 4.23
C TYR A 110 -18.67 -8.01 4.83
N ARG A 111 -18.73 -8.11 6.16
CA ARG A 111 -18.77 -9.38 6.88
C ARG A 111 -20.16 -9.80 7.33
N ALA A 112 -21.12 -8.87 7.39
CA ALA A 112 -22.48 -9.21 7.79
C ALA A 112 -23.09 -10.21 6.81
N THR A 113 -23.74 -11.24 7.38
CA THR A 113 -24.51 -12.27 6.67
C THR A 113 -25.84 -12.45 7.39
N GLY A 114 -26.86 -13.02 6.73
CA GLY A 114 -28.15 -13.27 7.39
C GLY A 114 -28.05 -14.10 8.69
N ARG A 115 -27.03 -14.95 8.84
CA ARG A 115 -26.77 -15.71 10.09
C ARG A 115 -26.02 -14.91 11.15
N HIS A 116 -25.22 -13.94 10.72
CA HIS A 116 -24.41 -13.08 11.57
C HIS A 116 -24.57 -11.64 11.08
N PRO A 117 -25.68 -10.96 11.44
CA PRO A 117 -26.02 -9.65 10.89
C PRO A 117 -25.15 -8.52 11.43
N MET A 118 -24.36 -8.78 12.49
CA MET A 118 -23.43 -7.82 13.10
C MET A 118 -24.10 -6.49 13.49
N GLY A 119 -25.37 -6.54 13.93
CA GLY A 119 -26.16 -5.37 14.34
C GLY A 119 -26.79 -4.58 13.20
N LEU A 120 -26.67 -5.06 11.96
CA LEU A 120 -27.31 -4.44 10.81
C LEU A 120 -28.78 -4.83 10.70
N VAL A 121 -29.61 -3.86 10.34
CA VAL A 121 -30.98 -4.06 9.85
C VAL A 121 -30.97 -4.11 8.32
N ARG A 122 -30.18 -3.24 7.69
CA ARG A 122 -30.08 -3.13 6.23
C ARG A 122 -28.66 -2.79 5.78
N ARG A 123 -28.24 -3.41 4.69
CA ARG A 123 -27.08 -3.01 3.88
C ARG A 123 -27.59 -2.56 2.52
N ARG A 124 -27.14 -1.38 2.08
CA ARG A 124 -27.50 -0.78 0.80
C ARG A 124 -26.24 -0.63 -0.04
N HIS A 125 -26.25 -1.18 -1.25
CA HIS A 125 -25.19 -1.02 -2.24
C HIS A 125 -25.58 0.04 -3.27
N PHE A 126 -24.62 0.88 -3.63
CA PHE A 126 -24.80 1.92 -4.65
C PHE A 126 -24.04 1.55 -5.92
N VAL A 127 -24.78 1.50 -7.03
CA VAL A 127 -24.19 1.39 -8.37
C VAL A 127 -23.99 2.81 -8.88
N THR A 128 -22.74 3.27 -8.87
CA THR A 128 -22.40 4.66 -9.22
C THR A 128 -21.51 4.74 -10.45
N ARG A 129 -21.69 5.78 -11.27
CA ARG A 129 -20.73 6.19 -12.29
C ARG A 129 -20.20 7.58 -11.93
N GLY A 130 -19.00 7.64 -11.36
CA GLY A 130 -18.46 8.88 -10.81
C GLY A 130 -19.34 9.40 -9.68
N ARG A 131 -20.02 10.54 -9.89
CA ARG A 131 -20.93 11.17 -8.92
C ARG A 131 -22.40 10.75 -9.09
N GLU A 132 -22.74 10.10 -10.19
CA GLU A 132 -24.11 9.75 -10.54
C GLU A 132 -24.47 8.37 -9.96
N LEU A 133 -25.56 8.33 -9.19
CA LEU A 133 -26.17 7.11 -8.67
C LEU A 133 -27.10 6.52 -9.73
N LEU A 134 -26.72 5.36 -10.26
CA LEU A 134 -27.46 4.66 -11.31
C LEU A 134 -28.50 3.70 -10.73
N ASN A 135 -28.15 3.03 -9.63
CA ASN A 135 -29.03 2.05 -9.00
C ASN A 135 -28.69 1.87 -7.51
N ILE A 136 -29.67 1.36 -6.77
CA ILE A 136 -29.57 1.00 -5.36
C ILE A 136 -29.99 -0.46 -5.20
N GLU A 137 -29.24 -1.22 -4.42
CA GLU A 137 -29.61 -2.58 -4.03
C GLU A 137 -29.62 -2.72 -2.52
N ASP A 138 -30.74 -3.18 -1.97
CA ASP A 138 -30.92 -3.38 -0.53
C ASP A 138 -30.84 -4.86 -0.17
N GLU A 139 -30.14 -5.13 0.93
CA GLU A 139 -30.09 -6.41 1.62
C GLU A 139 -30.57 -6.19 3.05
N LEU A 140 -31.59 -6.94 3.45
CA LEU A 140 -32.19 -6.84 4.78
C LEU A 140 -31.72 -8.01 5.64
N PHE A 141 -31.46 -7.74 6.91
CA PHE A 141 -30.91 -8.69 7.87
C PHE A 141 -31.93 -9.10 8.95
N ASP A 142 -33.21 -8.83 8.71
CA ASP A 142 -34.30 -9.15 9.62
C ASP A 142 -34.52 -10.67 9.74
N LEU A 143 -34.47 -11.18 10.97
CA LEU A 143 -34.63 -12.61 11.28
C LEU A 143 -36.07 -13.12 11.01
N ASP A 144 -37.06 -12.23 10.99
CA ASP A 144 -38.48 -12.57 10.85
C ASP A 144 -39.04 -12.34 9.43
N GLN A 145 -38.26 -11.78 8.49
CA GLN A 145 -38.67 -11.47 7.11
C GLN A 145 -37.75 -12.05 6.02
N LEU A 146 -37.19 -13.25 6.25
CA LEU A 146 -36.43 -13.96 5.22
C LEU A 146 -37.35 -14.47 4.10
N ASP A 147 -37.82 -13.58 3.23
CA ASP A 147 -38.17 -13.97 1.87
C ASP A 147 -36.85 -14.31 1.15
N GLU A 148 -36.71 -15.56 0.70
CA GLU A 148 -35.49 -16.17 0.13
C GLU A 148 -34.92 -15.47 -1.14
N ASN A 149 -35.46 -14.32 -1.55
CA ASN A 149 -35.26 -13.73 -2.88
C ASN A 149 -34.40 -12.44 -2.95
N HIS A 150 -33.78 -11.97 -1.88
CA HIS A 150 -32.94 -10.75 -1.92
C HIS A 150 -31.47 -11.03 -1.58
N GLN A 151 -30.87 -12.04 -2.23
CA GLN A 151 -29.43 -12.23 -2.18
C GLN A 151 -28.76 -11.17 -3.05
N GLY A 152 -27.86 -10.37 -2.45
CA GLY A 152 -27.07 -9.27 -3.06
C GLY A 152 -26.10 -9.66 -4.19
N GLN A 153 -26.53 -10.53 -5.10
CA GLN A 153 -25.80 -10.96 -6.29
C GLN A 153 -25.86 -9.89 -7.41
N GLY A 154 -26.80 -8.94 -7.34
CA GLY A 154 -26.97 -7.89 -8.36
C GLY A 154 -25.78 -6.94 -8.47
N ALA A 155 -25.26 -6.45 -7.36
CA ALA A 155 -24.16 -5.49 -7.33
C ALA A 155 -22.86 -6.14 -7.80
N LEU A 156 -22.67 -7.42 -7.47
CA LEU A 156 -21.60 -8.25 -8.03
C LEU A 156 -21.78 -8.39 -9.55
N LEU A 157 -22.97 -8.73 -10.05
CA LEU A 157 -23.24 -8.89 -11.48
C LEU A 157 -23.11 -7.57 -12.27
N ALA A 158 -23.59 -6.45 -11.72
CA ALA A 158 -23.45 -5.12 -12.31
C ALA A 158 -22.00 -4.63 -12.31
N ALA A 159 -21.23 -4.98 -11.28
CA ALA A 159 -19.77 -4.75 -11.27
C ALA A 159 -19.03 -5.69 -12.24
N LEU A 160 -19.50 -6.94 -12.40
CA LEU A 160 -18.98 -7.89 -13.38
C LEU A 160 -19.23 -7.44 -14.82
N ASP A 161 -20.35 -6.79 -15.11
CA ASP A 161 -20.64 -6.26 -16.46
C ASP A 161 -19.77 -5.02 -16.80
N GLN A 162 -19.28 -4.30 -15.78
CA GLN A 162 -18.33 -3.19 -15.92
C GLN A 162 -16.86 -3.63 -16.08
N ASN A 163 -16.53 -4.93 -15.98
CA ASN A 163 -15.15 -5.47 -15.97
C ASN A 163 -14.45 -5.59 -17.34
N ARG A 164 -14.99 -5.03 -18.43
CA ARG A 164 -14.50 -5.34 -19.79
C ARG A 164 -13.22 -4.61 -20.26
N ASP A 165 -12.66 -3.69 -19.47
CA ASP A 165 -11.59 -2.79 -19.95
C ASP A 165 -10.15 -3.25 -19.62
N GLY A 166 -9.95 -4.43 -19.02
CA GLY A 166 -8.61 -5.03 -18.83
C GLY A 166 -7.67 -4.31 -17.85
N GLN A 167 -8.17 -3.33 -17.09
CA GLN A 167 -7.48 -2.68 -15.96
C GLN A 167 -8.08 -3.24 -14.64
N LEU A 168 -7.27 -3.62 -13.62
CA LEU A 168 -7.78 -3.72 -12.23
C LEU A 168 -8.45 -2.36 -11.86
N ARG A 169 -9.77 -2.35 -11.79
CA ARG A 169 -10.43 -1.26 -11.07
C ARG A 169 -10.36 -1.52 -9.56
N ASP A 170 -10.48 -0.44 -8.81
CA ASP A 170 -10.53 -0.48 -7.36
C ASP A 170 -11.81 -1.23 -6.91
N ILE A 171 -11.62 -2.37 -6.23
CA ILE A 171 -12.66 -3.32 -5.85
C ILE A 171 -13.30 -3.03 -4.49
N VAL A 172 -13.00 -1.93 -3.80
CA VAL A 172 -13.47 -1.72 -2.40
C VAL A 172 -14.98 -1.94 -2.25
N ALA A 173 -15.78 -1.57 -3.25
CA ALA A 173 -17.23 -1.77 -3.23
C ALA A 173 -17.68 -3.24 -3.37
N THR A 174 -16.80 -4.12 -3.86
CA THR A 174 -17.07 -5.51 -4.18
C THR A 174 -16.20 -6.50 -3.41
N ILE A 175 -15.44 -6.02 -2.41
CA ILE A 175 -14.68 -6.88 -1.49
C ILE A 175 -15.66 -7.88 -0.85
N GLN A 176 -15.33 -9.16 -0.97
CA GLN A 176 -16.11 -10.25 -0.40
C GLN A 176 -15.70 -10.48 1.06
N GLY A 177 -16.58 -11.10 1.87
CA GLY A 177 -16.30 -11.39 3.28
C GLY A 177 -14.96 -12.12 3.51
N GLU A 178 -14.68 -13.19 2.75
CA GLU A 178 -13.41 -13.93 2.83
C GLU A 178 -12.17 -13.05 2.50
N GLN A 179 -12.34 -12.08 1.60
CA GLN A 179 -11.26 -11.15 1.25
C GLN A 179 -11.06 -10.11 2.35
N ASP A 180 -12.14 -9.61 2.96
CA ASP A 180 -12.07 -8.67 4.09
C ASP A 180 -11.40 -9.32 5.30
N GLU A 181 -11.64 -10.61 5.57
CA GLU A 181 -10.92 -11.35 6.61
C GLU A 181 -9.41 -11.33 6.38
N ILE A 182 -8.96 -11.58 5.14
CA ILE A 182 -7.53 -11.49 4.78
C ILE A 182 -7.03 -10.05 4.92
N ILE A 183 -7.84 -9.04 4.59
CA ILE A 183 -7.45 -7.63 4.67
C ILE A 183 -7.29 -7.18 6.12
N ARG A 184 -8.20 -7.59 7.01
CA ARG A 184 -8.25 -7.17 8.42
C ARG A 184 -7.50 -8.09 9.38
N ASP A 185 -6.96 -9.22 8.90
CA ASP A 185 -6.19 -10.16 9.73
C ASP A 185 -4.99 -9.48 10.42
N SER A 186 -4.53 -10.06 11.52
CA SER A 186 -3.47 -9.51 12.36
C SER A 186 -2.21 -9.12 11.57
N PRO A 187 -1.55 -7.99 11.84
CA PRO A 187 -0.27 -7.63 11.21
C PRO A 187 0.89 -8.55 11.60
N LYS A 188 0.71 -9.44 12.59
CA LYS A 188 1.79 -10.28 13.12
C LYS A 188 1.97 -11.54 12.28
N GLY A 189 3.19 -11.76 11.80
CA GLY A 189 3.60 -13.00 11.15
C GLY A 189 3.60 -12.93 9.63
N MET A 190 3.60 -14.09 8.99
CA MET A 190 3.60 -14.25 7.53
C MET A 190 2.25 -14.81 7.09
N ILE A 191 1.64 -14.17 6.10
CA ILE A 191 0.40 -14.63 5.47
C ILE A 191 0.71 -14.97 4.01
N ILE A 192 0.25 -16.13 3.57
CA ILE A 192 0.33 -16.56 2.17
C ILE A 192 -1.09 -16.54 1.61
N VAL A 193 -1.34 -15.65 0.65
CA VAL A 193 -2.62 -15.57 -0.05
C VAL A 193 -2.54 -16.38 -1.34
N GLN A 194 -3.17 -17.54 -1.35
CA GLN A 194 -3.22 -18.45 -2.50
C GLN A 194 -4.65 -18.59 -3.02
N GLY A 195 -4.81 -18.67 -4.34
CA GLY A 195 -6.11 -18.72 -5.00
C GLY A 195 -5.97 -18.81 -6.52
N GLY A 196 -7.02 -19.23 -7.22
CA GLY A 196 -7.02 -19.40 -8.67
C GLY A 196 -6.82 -18.09 -9.47
N PRO A 197 -6.50 -18.14 -10.77
CA PRO A 197 -6.48 -16.95 -11.63
C PRO A 197 -7.78 -16.14 -11.50
N GLY A 198 -7.71 -14.81 -11.53
CA GLY A 198 -8.89 -13.93 -11.47
C GLY A 198 -9.51 -13.70 -10.08
N THR A 199 -9.07 -14.40 -9.03
CA THR A 199 -9.61 -14.26 -7.65
C THR A 199 -9.22 -12.97 -6.91
N GLY A 200 -8.61 -11.99 -7.59
CA GLY A 200 -8.31 -10.69 -6.98
C GLY A 200 -7.16 -10.66 -5.96
N LYS A 201 -6.35 -11.72 -5.79
CA LYS A 201 -5.26 -11.80 -4.79
C LYS A 201 -4.37 -10.56 -4.68
N THR A 202 -3.90 -10.05 -5.82
CA THR A 202 -3.07 -8.84 -5.85
C THR A 202 -3.80 -7.66 -5.24
N VAL A 203 -5.06 -7.50 -5.60
CA VAL A 203 -5.91 -6.42 -5.11
C VAL A 203 -6.13 -6.57 -3.60
N VAL A 204 -6.44 -7.78 -3.13
CA VAL A 204 -6.59 -8.10 -1.70
C VAL A 204 -5.32 -7.76 -0.92
N ALA A 205 -4.14 -8.14 -1.41
CA ALA A 205 -2.87 -7.84 -0.76
C ALA A 205 -2.59 -6.33 -0.65
N LEU A 206 -2.94 -5.57 -1.68
CA LEU A 206 -2.77 -4.12 -1.71
C LEU A 206 -3.76 -3.41 -0.76
N HIS A 207 -5.02 -3.84 -0.74
CA HIS A 207 -6.01 -3.32 0.20
C HIS A 207 -5.66 -3.67 1.64
N ARG A 208 -5.08 -4.85 1.89
CA ARG A 208 -4.48 -5.19 3.18
C ARG A 208 -3.41 -4.19 3.57
N ALA A 209 -2.46 -3.87 2.69
CA ALA A 209 -1.43 -2.86 2.98
C ALA A 209 -2.05 -1.49 3.33
N ALA A 210 -3.05 -1.04 2.57
CA ALA A 210 -3.77 0.21 2.82
C ALA A 210 -4.53 0.22 4.16
N TYR A 211 -5.17 -0.91 4.51
CA TYR A 211 -5.84 -1.09 5.80
C TYR A 211 -4.84 -1.06 6.96
N LEU A 212 -3.73 -1.80 6.86
CA LEU A 212 -2.71 -1.84 7.91
C LEU A 212 -2.07 -0.47 8.15
N LEU A 213 -1.81 0.31 7.09
CA LEU A 213 -1.31 1.70 7.21
C LEU A 213 -2.31 2.64 7.86
N TYR A 214 -3.61 2.43 7.63
CA TYR A 214 -4.67 3.21 8.26
C TYR A 214 -4.84 2.85 9.74
N THR A 215 -5.01 1.56 10.04
CA THR A 215 -5.36 1.06 11.38
C THR A 215 -4.15 1.00 12.32
N HIS A 216 -2.97 0.70 11.80
CA HIS A 216 -1.73 0.56 12.56
C HIS A 216 -0.73 1.66 12.21
N ARG A 217 -1.20 2.91 12.23
CA ARG A 217 -0.40 4.09 11.93
C ARG A 217 0.86 4.21 12.82
N PHE A 218 0.70 4.03 14.13
CA PHE A 218 1.77 4.08 15.14
C PHE A 218 2.39 2.69 15.43
N PRO A 219 2.89 1.97 14.40
CA PRO A 219 4.33 1.69 14.26
C PRO A 219 4.86 1.77 12.82
N LEU A 220 3.99 1.94 11.82
CA LEU A 220 4.31 1.81 10.40
C LEU A 220 4.69 3.14 9.74
N GLU A 221 4.27 4.30 10.26
CA GLU A 221 4.65 5.61 9.73
C GLU A 221 6.18 5.81 9.65
N GLY A 222 6.95 5.23 10.56
CA GLY A 222 8.42 5.31 10.56
C GLY A 222 9.13 4.15 9.84
N GLN A 223 8.44 3.04 9.57
CA GLN A 223 9.03 1.83 8.97
C GLN A 223 8.71 1.70 7.48
N GLY A 224 7.61 2.31 7.05
CA GLY A 224 7.10 2.21 5.69
C GLY A 224 6.65 0.79 5.32
N VAL A 225 6.10 0.65 4.12
CA VAL A 225 5.72 -0.65 3.54
C VAL A 225 6.47 -0.85 2.23
N LEU A 226 7.24 -1.93 2.12
CA LEU A 226 7.92 -2.30 0.88
C LEU A 226 7.01 -3.23 0.06
N VAL A 227 6.61 -2.78 -1.12
CA VAL A 227 5.88 -3.59 -2.09
C VAL A 227 6.82 -3.93 -3.24
N VAL A 228 7.18 -5.21 -3.34
CA VAL A 228 8.04 -5.71 -4.42
C VAL A 228 7.21 -6.26 -5.56
N GLY A 229 7.26 -5.58 -6.71
CA GLY A 229 6.55 -5.98 -7.92
C GLY A 229 7.43 -6.80 -8.88
N PRO A 230 6.83 -7.58 -9.79
CA PRO A 230 7.55 -8.32 -10.82
C PRO A 230 8.13 -7.42 -11.91
N ASN A 231 7.52 -6.26 -12.19
CA ASN A 231 7.98 -5.31 -13.20
C ASN A 231 7.42 -3.89 -12.95
N ARG A 232 8.02 -2.88 -13.58
CA ARG A 232 7.62 -1.47 -13.40
C ARG A 232 6.24 -1.13 -13.94
N LEU A 233 5.76 -1.83 -14.97
CA LEU A 233 4.41 -1.62 -15.50
C LEU A 233 3.38 -2.00 -14.43
N PHE A 234 3.59 -3.13 -13.75
CA PHE A 234 2.77 -3.58 -12.64
C PHE A 234 2.81 -2.62 -11.44
N LEU A 235 3.96 -2.01 -11.14
CA LEU A 235 4.04 -1.02 -10.05
C LEU A 235 3.29 0.27 -10.38
N ARG A 236 3.49 0.82 -11.59
CA ARG A 236 2.70 1.97 -12.08
C ARG A 236 1.20 1.68 -12.06
N TYR A 237 0.86 0.43 -12.36
CA TYR A 237 -0.50 -0.04 -12.33
C TYR A 237 -1.08 0.01 -10.90
N ILE A 238 -0.30 -0.39 -9.88
CA ILE A 238 -0.68 -0.29 -8.46
C ILE A 238 -0.93 1.15 -8.02
N GLU A 239 -0.06 2.08 -8.42
CA GLU A 239 -0.17 3.51 -8.09
C GLU A 239 -1.51 4.11 -8.52
N GLN A 240 -2.12 3.60 -9.59
CA GLN A 240 -3.42 4.06 -10.07
C GLN A 240 -4.58 3.57 -9.21
N VAL A 241 -4.47 2.37 -8.63
CA VAL A 241 -5.55 1.75 -7.85
C VAL A 241 -5.55 2.27 -6.42
N LEU A 242 -4.39 2.61 -5.87
CA LEU A 242 -4.27 3.17 -4.54
C LEU A 242 -3.26 4.32 -4.54
N PRO A 243 -3.65 5.50 -5.05
CA PRO A 243 -2.76 6.68 -5.15
C PRO A 243 -2.20 7.11 -3.80
N SER A 244 -3.00 6.93 -2.74
CA SER A 244 -2.66 7.31 -1.37
C SER A 244 -1.64 6.39 -0.69
N LEU A 245 -1.28 5.24 -1.29
CA LEU A 245 -0.24 4.37 -0.74
C LEU A 245 1.15 5.04 -0.82
N GLY A 246 1.51 5.65 -1.95
CA GLY A 246 2.84 6.22 -2.16
C GLY A 246 3.19 7.36 -1.18
N GLU A 247 2.18 8.15 -0.78
CA GLU A 247 2.34 9.28 0.15
C GLU A 247 2.27 8.84 1.63
N ALA A 248 1.74 7.65 1.92
CA ALA A 248 1.62 7.09 3.27
C ALA A 248 2.83 6.22 3.69
N GLY A 249 4.00 6.40 3.06
CA GLY A 249 5.22 5.66 3.39
C GLY A 249 5.37 4.31 2.68
N VAL A 250 4.74 4.11 1.52
CA VAL A 250 4.90 2.88 0.72
C VAL A 250 6.02 3.06 -0.29
N HIS A 251 7.02 2.18 -0.23
CA HIS A 251 8.07 2.10 -1.24
C HIS A 251 7.74 0.98 -2.24
N LEU A 252 7.42 1.37 -3.47
CA LEU A 252 7.19 0.46 -4.59
C LEU A 252 8.51 0.25 -5.32
N SER A 253 8.97 -1.00 -5.43
CA SER A 253 10.21 -1.29 -6.14
C SER A 253 10.16 -2.65 -6.85
N VAL A 254 10.85 -2.77 -7.97
CA VAL A 254 11.14 -4.10 -8.54
C VAL A 254 12.45 -4.59 -7.94
N LEU A 255 12.65 -5.91 -7.87
CA LEU A 255 13.84 -6.49 -7.23
C LEU A 255 15.16 -5.92 -7.78
N ALA A 256 15.20 -5.64 -9.09
CA ALA A 256 16.37 -5.03 -9.73
C ALA A 256 16.65 -3.61 -9.24
N ASP A 257 15.61 -2.79 -9.09
CA ASP A 257 15.73 -1.39 -8.66
C ASP A 257 16.12 -1.33 -7.19
N LEU A 258 15.46 -2.13 -6.34
CA LEU A 258 15.81 -2.29 -4.93
C LEU A 258 17.30 -2.63 -4.74
N PHE A 259 17.84 -3.51 -5.60
CA PHE A 259 19.26 -3.85 -5.55
C PHE A 259 20.16 -2.68 -5.96
N CYS A 260 19.78 -1.92 -7.00
CA CYS A 260 20.54 -0.75 -7.45
C CYS A 260 20.51 0.39 -6.42
N ASP A 261 19.39 0.57 -5.71
CA ASP A 261 19.24 1.58 -4.65
C ASP A 261 20.16 1.26 -3.47
N ILE A 262 20.27 -0.01 -3.08
CA ILE A 262 21.18 -0.46 -2.03
C ILE A 262 22.65 -0.40 -2.50
N PHE A 263 22.91 -0.69 -3.78
CA PHE A 263 24.24 -0.74 -4.37
C PHE A 263 24.39 0.19 -5.59
N PRO A 264 24.55 1.51 -5.38
CA PRO A 264 24.49 2.51 -6.47
C PRO A 264 25.60 2.38 -7.53
N LYS A 265 26.63 1.58 -7.25
CA LYS A 265 27.72 1.27 -8.20
C LYS A 265 27.39 0.09 -9.12
N VAL A 266 26.30 -0.63 -8.87
CA VAL A 266 25.86 -1.78 -9.66
C VAL A 266 24.74 -1.33 -10.58
N ARG A 267 24.82 -1.75 -11.85
CA ARG A 267 23.74 -1.57 -12.82
C ARG A 267 23.35 -2.94 -13.37
N ILE A 268 22.05 -3.19 -13.42
CA ILE A 268 21.49 -4.42 -13.99
C ILE A 268 21.09 -4.12 -15.43
N HIS A 269 21.67 -4.87 -16.37
CA HIS A 269 21.50 -4.62 -17.80
C HIS A 269 20.84 -5.79 -18.55
N LEU A 270 20.80 -6.98 -17.95
CA LEU A 270 20.39 -8.22 -18.59
C LEU A 270 19.48 -9.00 -17.65
N ALA A 271 18.41 -9.56 -18.21
CA ALA A 271 17.59 -10.55 -17.53
C ALA A 271 18.22 -11.93 -17.70
N ASP A 272 18.31 -12.67 -16.61
CA ASP A 272 18.73 -14.07 -16.66
C ASP A 272 17.66 -14.92 -17.36
N ASP A 273 18.10 -15.91 -18.14
CA ASP A 273 17.22 -16.98 -18.58
C ASP A 273 16.79 -17.86 -17.39
N LEU A 274 15.75 -18.67 -17.58
CA LEU A 274 15.19 -19.50 -16.51
C LEU A 274 16.23 -20.43 -15.85
N SER A 275 17.13 -21.03 -16.64
CA SER A 275 18.12 -21.96 -16.10
C SER A 275 19.18 -21.25 -15.26
N SER A 276 19.65 -20.09 -15.74
CA SER A 276 20.58 -19.24 -15.00
C SER A 276 19.96 -18.70 -13.70
N ALA A 277 18.70 -18.24 -13.77
CA ALA A 277 17.97 -17.73 -12.61
C ALA A 277 17.78 -18.80 -11.53
N GLN A 278 17.45 -20.05 -11.91
CA GLN A 278 17.33 -21.17 -10.98
C GLN A 278 18.64 -21.47 -10.25
N VAL A 279 19.76 -21.54 -10.98
CA VAL A 279 21.06 -21.82 -10.39
C VAL A 279 21.50 -20.69 -9.46
N LYS A 280 21.27 -19.43 -9.86
CA LYS A 280 21.62 -18.25 -9.06
C LYS A 280 20.73 -18.05 -7.82
N GLY A 281 19.46 -18.45 -7.89
CA GLY A 281 18.52 -18.40 -6.77
C GLY A 281 18.67 -19.54 -5.77
N ASP A 282 19.45 -20.58 -6.10
CA ASP A 282 19.68 -21.72 -5.21
C ASP A 282 20.59 -21.33 -4.03
N PRO A 283 20.28 -21.73 -2.78
CA PRO A 283 21.10 -21.45 -1.60
C PRO A 283 22.57 -21.90 -1.72
N ARG A 284 22.86 -22.90 -2.57
CA ARG A 284 24.24 -23.34 -2.88
C ARG A 284 25.09 -22.23 -3.50
N MET A 285 24.49 -21.23 -4.14
CA MET A 285 25.18 -20.06 -4.69
C MET A 285 25.93 -19.28 -3.59
N ILE A 286 25.44 -19.28 -2.35
CA ILE A 286 26.12 -18.67 -1.20
C ILE A 286 27.53 -19.27 -1.03
N ARG A 287 27.64 -20.60 -1.03
CA ARG A 287 28.93 -21.29 -0.90
C ARG A 287 29.88 -21.00 -2.06
N LEU A 288 29.33 -20.85 -3.27
CA LEU A 288 30.13 -20.48 -4.43
C LEU A 288 30.70 -19.07 -4.28
N ILE A 289 29.88 -18.11 -3.86
CA ILE A 289 30.30 -16.72 -3.63
C ILE A 289 31.33 -16.65 -2.51
N GLU A 290 31.11 -17.35 -1.39
CA GLU A 290 32.08 -17.43 -0.29
C GLU A 290 33.43 -17.98 -0.76
N LYS A 291 33.42 -19.06 -1.55
CA LYS A 291 34.64 -19.64 -2.11
C LYS A 291 35.32 -18.68 -3.09
N ALA A 292 34.56 -17.99 -3.95
CA ALA A 292 35.08 -17.01 -4.89
C ALA A 292 35.71 -15.80 -4.19
N ILE A 293 35.14 -15.33 -3.07
CA ILE A 293 35.73 -14.28 -2.24
C ILE A 293 37.00 -14.81 -1.56
N SER A 294 36.98 -16.02 -1.01
CA SER A 294 38.16 -16.63 -0.38
C SER A 294 39.31 -16.84 -1.37
N ASP A 295 39.03 -17.13 -2.64
CA ASP A 295 40.04 -17.28 -3.68
C ASP A 295 40.78 -15.97 -3.99
N ARG A 296 40.08 -14.83 -3.86
CA ARG A 296 40.68 -13.49 -4.00
C ARG A 296 41.60 -13.11 -2.83
N GLN A 297 41.43 -13.73 -1.68
CA GLN A 297 42.25 -13.51 -0.48
C GLN A 297 43.54 -14.34 -0.53
N ARG A 298 44.49 -13.92 -1.37
CA ARG A 298 45.73 -14.66 -1.63
C ARG A 298 46.97 -13.81 -1.42
N ALA A 299 48.07 -14.44 -1.01
CA ALA A 299 49.38 -13.81 -1.05
C ALA A 299 49.80 -13.54 -2.50
N LEU A 300 50.63 -12.50 -2.71
CA LEU A 300 51.20 -12.24 -4.03
C LEU A 300 52.13 -13.39 -4.45
N PRO A 301 52.19 -13.72 -5.75
CA PRO A 301 53.02 -14.83 -6.24
C PRO A 301 54.52 -14.55 -6.11
N LYS A 302 54.93 -13.27 -6.11
CA LYS A 302 56.31 -12.82 -5.93
C LYS A 302 56.44 -12.07 -4.61
N GLU A 303 57.63 -12.10 -4.04
CA GLU A 303 57.94 -11.27 -2.88
C GLU A 303 57.78 -9.79 -3.20
N LEU A 304 57.26 -9.05 -2.22
CA LEU A 304 56.93 -7.65 -2.38
C LEU A 304 58.05 -6.81 -1.77
N SER A 305 58.70 -5.99 -2.59
CA SER A 305 59.70 -5.02 -2.13
C SER A 305 59.15 -3.60 -2.31
N LEU A 306 59.00 -2.87 -1.21
CA LEU A 306 58.43 -1.52 -1.18
C LEU A 306 59.43 -0.55 -0.58
N GLY A 307 59.53 0.65 -1.15
CA GLY A 307 60.23 1.76 -0.51
C GLY A 307 59.38 2.33 0.62
N PHE A 308 59.97 2.50 1.81
CA PHE A 308 59.35 3.15 2.96
C PHE A 308 60.37 4.12 3.58
N GLY A 309 60.26 5.40 3.20
CA GLY A 309 61.28 6.40 3.53
C GLY A 309 62.64 6.02 2.95
N LEU A 310 63.65 5.93 3.80
CA LEU A 310 65.03 5.55 3.42
C LEU A 310 65.27 4.03 3.40
N VAL A 311 64.27 3.21 3.75
CA VAL A 311 64.41 1.75 3.87
C VAL A 311 63.61 1.03 2.79
N ARG A 312 64.10 -0.12 2.33
CA ARG A 312 63.34 -1.05 1.48
C ARG A 312 62.78 -2.18 2.32
N LEU A 313 61.47 -2.24 2.45
CA LEU A 313 60.76 -3.33 3.12
C LEU A 313 60.62 -4.50 2.14
N ARG A 314 61.09 -5.68 2.53
CA ARG A 314 60.87 -6.93 1.80
C ARG A 314 59.87 -7.78 2.57
N ILE A 315 58.72 -8.03 1.97
CA ILE A 315 57.69 -8.89 2.51
C ILE A 315 57.77 -10.23 1.78
N THR A 316 58.17 -11.25 2.54
CA THR A 316 58.25 -12.63 2.05
C THR A 316 56.85 -13.22 1.87
N ARG A 317 56.75 -14.30 1.10
CA ARG A 317 55.48 -15.01 0.88
C ARG A 317 54.87 -15.54 2.17
N SER A 318 55.68 -16.01 3.13
CA SER A 318 55.20 -16.48 4.44
C SER A 318 54.61 -15.35 5.28
N GLN A 319 55.24 -14.17 5.29
CA GLN A 319 54.74 -12.99 5.97
C GLN A 319 53.42 -12.50 5.35
N MET A 320 53.31 -12.47 4.01
CA MET A 320 52.05 -12.15 3.34
C MET A 320 50.92 -13.12 3.72
N TRP A 321 51.21 -14.43 3.80
CA TRP A 321 50.21 -15.40 4.25
C TRP A 321 49.79 -15.20 5.71
N SER A 322 50.72 -14.82 6.58
CA SER A 322 50.38 -14.45 7.96
C SER A 322 49.43 -13.26 7.99
N ILE A 323 49.71 -12.22 7.20
CA ILE A 323 48.86 -11.02 7.10
C ILE A 323 47.45 -11.40 6.60
N VAL A 324 47.35 -12.19 5.52
CA VAL A 324 46.05 -12.65 5.00
C VAL A 324 45.29 -13.48 6.05
N ARG A 325 45.98 -14.37 6.77
CA ARG A 325 45.36 -15.19 7.83
C ARG A 325 44.86 -14.32 9.00
N ASP A 326 45.65 -13.34 9.40
CA ASP A 326 45.30 -12.43 10.49
C ASP A 326 44.13 -11.53 10.09
N ALA A 327 44.11 -11.02 8.85
CA ALA A 327 43.01 -10.24 8.30
C ALA A 327 41.71 -11.05 8.28
N ARG A 328 41.75 -12.31 7.82
CA ARG A 328 40.59 -13.24 7.85
C ARG A 328 40.03 -13.47 9.25
N ARG A 329 40.87 -13.43 10.28
CA ARG A 329 40.45 -13.63 11.68
C ARG A 329 39.89 -12.35 12.32
N ARG A 330 40.47 -11.19 12.00
CA ARG A 330 40.11 -9.92 12.61
C ARG A 330 38.85 -9.31 12.04
N TYR A 331 38.58 -9.49 10.75
CA TYR A 331 37.50 -8.80 10.06
C TYR A 331 36.41 -9.75 9.58
N ARG A 332 35.15 -9.35 9.78
CA ARG A 332 33.98 -10.15 9.37
C ARG A 332 33.65 -10.02 7.89
N ARG A 333 34.05 -8.93 7.22
CA ARG A 333 33.80 -8.68 5.79
C ARG A 333 35.12 -8.45 5.06
N HIS A 334 35.19 -8.94 3.81
CA HIS A 334 36.41 -8.87 3.00
C HIS A 334 36.96 -7.44 2.83
N ASN A 335 36.11 -6.47 2.48
CA ASN A 335 36.57 -5.11 2.17
C ASN A 335 36.92 -4.26 3.41
N GLN A 336 36.55 -4.74 4.60
CA GLN A 336 36.97 -4.12 5.87
C GLN A 336 38.33 -4.66 6.33
N ALA A 337 38.77 -5.78 5.73
CA ALA A 337 40.02 -6.46 6.01
C ALA A 337 41.17 -5.89 5.19
#